data_AF-A0A936WR17-F1
#
_entry.id   AF-A0A936WR17-F1
#
_cell.length_a   1.000
_cell.length_b   1.000
_cell.length_c   1.000
_cell.angle_alpha   90.00
_cell.angle_beta   90.00
_cell.angle_gamma   90.00
#
_symmetry.space_group_name_H-M   'P 1'
#
loop_
_entity.id
_entity.type
_entity.pdbx_description
1 polymer ?
#
loop_
_entity_poly.entity_id
_entity_poly.type
_entity_poly.pdbx_seq_one_letter_code
_entity_poly.pdbx_strand_id
1 'polypeptide(L)'
;MNTARKRFPISLAAAFLLWGVLVSGVLRAPPQNILSWDTFGYHLYLPATFIHHDLGLNDAAWVQEAMTKYEAGGKPYQINPTADGRWVMKYPMGLAILWLPFFLIAHVLAGILGFAQDGFSAPYQWALIIAALVYMLIGIMLLRRVLRHFFSEVITTATLALIVTGTNYFHQAVYSTGMPHVFLFTLGAGVLWFSIRWHKDRRRKDALITGALLGLLVVSRPSEIVWVLVPLLIGLVDAASWKDHLSTLWSRRKHLIIMVAMATLVCVPQLVYWKWMTGKWLYMSYNNPGEDSSSCILTHGMCSSVSARAGTSTRRSCWWPRWASCSFGGSYRRCGGR
;
A
#
# COMPACT_ATOMS: atom_id res chain seq x y z
N MET A 1 -20.59 -13.20 45.33
CA MET A 1 -20.88 -13.22 43.88
C MET A 1 -20.40 -11.91 43.28
N ASN A 2 -19.21 -11.89 42.68
CA ASN A 2 -18.61 -10.70 42.09
C ASN A 2 -19.18 -10.51 40.68
N THR A 3 -20.20 -9.65 40.54
CA THR A 3 -20.66 -9.19 39.24
C THR A 3 -19.53 -8.40 38.59
N ALA A 4 -18.79 -9.04 37.69
CA ALA A 4 -17.84 -8.38 36.81
C ALA A 4 -18.61 -7.36 35.98
N ARG A 5 -18.65 -6.09 36.43
CA ARG A 5 -19.13 -4.96 35.65
C ARG A 5 -18.35 -5.02 34.33
N LYS A 6 -19.01 -5.41 33.23
CA LYS A 6 -18.44 -5.33 31.89
C LYS A 6 -18.03 -3.88 31.68
N ARG A 7 -16.75 -3.57 31.89
CA ARG A 7 -16.22 -2.22 31.67
C ARG A 7 -16.49 -1.88 30.21
N PHE A 8 -17.14 -0.74 29.97
CA PHE A 8 -17.41 -0.26 28.63
C PHE A 8 -16.11 -0.23 27.82
N PRO A 9 -16.07 -0.78 26.60
CA PRO A 9 -14.84 -0.87 25.82
C PRO A 9 -14.47 0.52 25.27
N ILE A 10 -13.81 1.35 26.09
CA ILE A 10 -13.44 2.73 25.75
C ILE A 10 -12.66 2.79 24.44
N SER A 11 -11.75 1.84 24.21
CA SER A 11 -10.98 1.79 22.95
C SER A 11 -11.83 1.52 21.72
N LEU A 12 -12.99 0.85 21.86
CA LEU A 12 -13.91 0.60 20.75
C LEU A 12 -14.65 1.89 20.37
N ALA A 13 -15.17 2.60 21.37
CA ALA A 13 -15.80 3.90 21.15
C ALA A 13 -14.81 4.90 20.56
N ALA A 14 -13.57 4.93 21.05
CA ALA A 14 -12.51 5.75 20.50
C ALA A 14 -12.19 5.40 19.05
N ALA A 15 -12.13 4.10 18.69
CA ALA A 15 -11.90 3.69 17.30
C ALA A 15 -12.99 4.19 16.35
N PHE A 16 -14.27 4.13 16.75
CA PHE A 16 -15.37 4.69 15.96
C PHE A 16 -15.34 6.21 15.90
N LEU A 17 -15.00 6.88 17.00
CA LEU A 17 -14.87 8.34 17.04
C LEU A 17 -13.75 8.81 16.08
N LEU A 18 -12.58 8.18 16.15
CA LEU A 18 -11.43 8.48 15.29
C LEU A 18 -11.77 8.23 13.82
N TRP A 19 -12.43 7.11 13.51
CA TRP A 19 -12.92 6.86 12.16
C TRP A 19 -13.91 7.93 11.71
N GLY A 20 -14.85 8.35 12.58
CA GLY A 20 -15.77 9.44 12.30
C GLY A 20 -15.07 10.78 12.00
N VAL A 21 -13.96 11.07 12.69
CA VAL A 21 -13.12 12.25 12.39
C VAL A 21 -12.49 12.14 11.00
N LEU A 22 -11.96 10.97 10.63
CA LEU A 22 -11.40 10.75 9.29
C LEU A 22 -12.47 10.87 8.20
N VAL A 23 -13.63 10.24 8.40
CA VAL A 23 -14.79 10.36 7.50
C VAL A 23 -15.20 11.81 7.35
N SER A 24 -15.28 12.56 8.45
CA SER A 24 -15.60 13.98 8.41
C SER A 24 -14.55 14.78 7.63
N GLY A 25 -13.27 14.47 7.78
CA GLY A 25 -12.19 15.08 7.01
C GLY A 25 -12.34 14.83 5.51
N VAL A 26 -12.52 13.57 5.11
CA VAL A 26 -12.70 13.16 3.71
C VAL A 26 -13.97 13.77 3.10
N LEU A 27 -15.09 13.79 3.83
CA LEU A 27 -16.37 14.30 3.29
C LEU A 27 -16.46 15.84 3.26
N ARG A 28 -15.70 16.55 4.09
CA ARG A 28 -15.64 18.03 4.05
C ARG A 28 -14.85 18.55 2.85
N ALA A 29 -13.84 17.81 2.43
CA ALA A 29 -13.02 18.14 1.27
C ALA A 29 -12.76 16.86 0.46
N PRO A 30 -13.80 16.32 -0.22
CA PRO A 30 -13.62 15.12 -1.01
C PRO A 30 -12.64 15.39 -2.15
N PRO A 31 -11.80 14.40 -2.50
CA PRO A 31 -10.90 14.53 -3.63
C PRO A 31 -11.72 14.80 -4.89
N GLN A 32 -11.41 15.91 -5.59
CA GLN A 32 -12.12 16.32 -6.80
C GLN A 32 -12.02 15.26 -7.90
N ASN A 33 -10.85 14.62 -8.03
CA ASN A 33 -10.67 13.43 -8.84
C ASN A 33 -9.74 12.44 -8.14
N ILE A 34 -10.32 11.43 -7.51
CA ILE A 34 -9.56 10.35 -6.84
C ILE A 34 -8.91 9.39 -7.84
N LEU A 35 -9.49 9.23 -9.03
CA LEU A 35 -8.96 8.39 -10.12
C LEU A 35 -7.99 9.19 -10.98
N SER A 36 -6.98 9.80 -10.35
CA SER A 36 -5.95 10.58 -11.02
C SER A 36 -4.55 10.08 -10.65
N TRP A 37 -3.55 10.50 -11.44
CA TRP A 37 -2.13 10.22 -11.17
C TRP A 37 -1.85 8.72 -10.96
N ASP A 38 -1.27 8.34 -9.83
CA ASP A 38 -0.90 6.97 -9.51
C ASP A 38 -2.13 6.08 -9.30
N THR A 39 -3.17 6.62 -8.63
CA THR A 39 -4.42 5.90 -8.37
C THR A 39 -5.11 5.48 -9.67
N PHE A 40 -5.06 6.32 -10.70
CA PHE A 40 -5.52 5.95 -12.05
C PHE A 40 -4.80 4.69 -12.55
N GLY A 41 -3.47 4.64 -12.44
CA GLY A 41 -2.68 3.50 -12.88
C GLY A 41 -2.96 2.20 -12.13
N TYR A 42 -3.19 2.27 -10.82
CA TYR A 42 -3.63 1.11 -10.03
C TYR A 42 -5.04 0.64 -10.42
N HIS A 43 -5.92 1.57 -10.84
CA HIS A 43 -7.32 1.30 -11.18
C HIS A 43 -7.47 0.64 -12.55
N LEU A 44 -6.59 0.93 -13.51
CA LEU A 44 -6.70 0.53 -14.92
C LEU A 44 -7.04 -0.95 -15.17
N TYR A 45 -6.57 -1.86 -14.33
CA TYR A 45 -6.89 -3.29 -14.44
C TYR A 45 -8.41 -3.56 -14.44
N LEU A 46 -9.20 -2.77 -13.72
CA LEU A 46 -10.65 -2.96 -13.58
C LEU A 46 -11.41 -2.60 -14.86
N PRO A 47 -11.39 -1.35 -15.37
CA PRO A 47 -12.06 -1.01 -16.62
C PRO A 47 -11.49 -1.78 -17.81
N ALA A 48 -10.17 -2.03 -17.85
CA ALA A 48 -9.56 -2.82 -18.91
C ALA A 48 -10.10 -4.26 -18.97
N THR A 49 -10.37 -4.88 -17.81
CA THR A 49 -10.89 -6.26 -17.76
C THR A 49 -12.40 -6.32 -18.02
N PHE A 50 -13.18 -5.47 -17.34
CA PHE A 50 -14.63 -5.64 -17.24
C PHE A 50 -15.44 -4.79 -18.23
N ILE A 51 -14.85 -3.73 -18.78
CA ILE A 51 -15.57 -2.77 -19.65
C ILE A 51 -15.00 -2.80 -21.06
N HIS A 52 -13.69 -2.56 -21.19
CA HIS A 52 -13.04 -2.46 -22.49
C HIS A 52 -12.57 -3.81 -23.05
N HIS A 53 -12.52 -4.85 -22.21
CA HIS A 53 -11.99 -6.18 -22.56
C HIS A 53 -10.58 -6.13 -23.20
N ASP A 54 -9.78 -5.14 -22.83
CA ASP A 54 -8.44 -4.87 -23.34
C ASP A 54 -7.41 -4.80 -22.21
N LEU A 55 -7.25 -5.91 -21.49
CA LEU A 55 -6.27 -6.02 -20.39
C LEU A 55 -4.82 -5.78 -20.87
N GLY A 56 -4.54 -6.07 -22.15
CA GLY A 56 -3.23 -5.86 -22.77
C GLY A 56 -2.99 -4.44 -23.25
N LEU A 57 -3.97 -3.54 -23.10
CA LEU A 57 -3.90 -2.16 -23.58
C LEU A 57 -3.40 -2.09 -25.02
N ASN A 58 -3.96 -2.92 -25.90
CA ASN A 58 -3.63 -2.90 -27.32
C ASN A 58 -4.10 -1.61 -27.97
N ASP A 59 -5.21 -1.05 -27.48
CA ASP A 59 -5.69 0.28 -27.84
C ASP A 59 -5.53 1.23 -26.64
N ALA A 60 -4.52 2.10 -26.70
CA ALA A 60 -4.31 3.12 -25.68
C ALA A 60 -5.25 4.33 -25.82
N ALA A 61 -6.07 4.41 -26.88
CA ALA A 61 -6.92 5.57 -27.14
C ALA A 61 -7.97 5.76 -26.04
N TRP A 62 -8.63 4.68 -25.58
CA TRP A 62 -9.63 4.78 -24.52
C TRP A 62 -9.01 5.23 -23.18
N VAL A 63 -7.75 4.85 -22.92
CA VAL A 63 -7.02 5.29 -21.72
C VAL A 63 -6.77 6.79 -21.81
N GLN A 64 -6.32 7.29 -22.97
CA GLN A 64 -6.08 8.71 -23.19
C GLN A 64 -7.37 9.52 -23.13
N GLU A 65 -8.46 9.02 -23.74
CA GLU A 65 -9.78 9.63 -23.67
C GLU A 65 -10.26 9.74 -22.23
N ALA A 66 -10.16 8.67 -21.45
CA ALA A 66 -10.52 8.69 -20.03
C ALA A 66 -9.66 9.70 -19.24
N MET A 67 -8.35 9.76 -19.52
CA MET A 67 -7.46 10.73 -18.87
C MET A 67 -7.84 12.18 -19.20
N THR A 68 -8.19 12.47 -20.45
CA THR A 68 -8.61 13.81 -20.88
C THR A 68 -10.00 14.16 -20.33
N LYS A 69 -10.98 13.27 -20.49
CA LYS A 69 -12.38 13.48 -20.09
C LYS A 69 -12.54 13.72 -18.58
N TYR A 70 -11.74 13.03 -17.77
CA TYR A 70 -11.81 13.12 -16.31
C TYR A 70 -10.66 13.91 -15.68
N GLU A 71 -9.80 14.56 -16.49
CA GLU A 71 -8.65 15.32 -15.99
C GLU A 71 -7.75 14.47 -15.05
N ALA A 72 -7.50 13.20 -15.41
CA ALA A 72 -6.84 12.22 -14.56
C ALA A 72 -5.30 12.37 -14.47
N GLY A 73 -4.75 13.50 -14.91
CA GLY A 73 -3.33 13.83 -14.85
C GLY A 73 -2.76 14.30 -16.19
N GLY A 74 -1.44 14.47 -16.23
CA GLY A 74 -0.68 14.89 -17.42
C GLY A 74 -0.42 13.75 -18.40
N LYS A 75 0.82 13.65 -18.92
CA LYS A 75 1.20 12.58 -19.86
C LYS A 75 0.95 11.19 -19.26
N PRO A 76 0.57 10.18 -20.07
CA PRO A 76 0.25 8.82 -19.61
C PRO A 76 1.50 8.04 -19.16
N TYR A 77 2.07 8.40 -18.01
CA TYR A 77 3.23 7.72 -17.41
C TYR A 77 2.87 6.43 -16.66
N GLN A 78 1.57 6.17 -16.50
CA GLN A 78 1.02 4.99 -15.83
C GLN A 78 1.09 3.73 -16.69
N ILE A 79 1.43 3.87 -17.98
CA ILE A 79 1.59 2.78 -18.94
C ILE A 79 2.95 2.89 -19.63
N ASN A 80 3.60 1.76 -19.88
CA ASN A 80 4.91 1.68 -20.54
C ASN A 80 4.78 0.91 -21.85
N PRO A 81 5.38 1.39 -22.96
CA PRO A 81 5.36 0.64 -24.21
C PRO A 81 6.24 -0.62 -24.09
N THR A 82 5.80 -1.71 -24.72
CA THR A 82 6.56 -2.95 -24.86
C THR A 82 7.18 -3.05 -26.24
N ALA A 83 8.19 -3.92 -26.39
CA ALA A 83 8.85 -4.16 -27.68
C ALA A 83 7.89 -4.67 -28.77
N ASP A 84 6.78 -5.31 -28.37
CA ASP A 84 5.78 -5.87 -29.27
C ASP A 84 4.69 -4.87 -29.69
N GLY A 85 4.81 -3.59 -29.32
CA GLY A 85 3.83 -2.54 -29.62
C GLY A 85 2.62 -2.49 -28.68
N ARG A 86 2.52 -3.42 -27.70
CA ARG A 86 1.51 -3.40 -26.62
C ARG A 86 1.93 -2.46 -25.48
N TRP A 87 1.02 -2.18 -24.54
CA TRP A 87 1.31 -1.36 -23.36
C TRP A 87 1.18 -2.15 -22.05
N VAL A 88 2.15 -2.00 -21.15
CA VAL A 88 2.14 -2.62 -19.82
C VAL A 88 1.78 -1.59 -18.76
N MET A 89 0.83 -1.95 -17.88
CA MET A 89 0.51 -1.14 -16.72
C MET A 89 1.70 -1.05 -15.76
N LYS A 90 2.05 0.18 -15.38
CA LYS A 90 3.20 0.46 -14.50
C LYS A 90 3.02 -0.13 -13.10
N TYR A 91 1.81 -0.02 -12.55
CA TYR A 91 1.50 -0.45 -11.19
C TYR A 91 0.99 -1.89 -11.18
N PRO A 92 1.23 -2.65 -10.10
CA PRO A 92 0.68 -3.99 -9.98
C PRO A 92 -0.80 -3.97 -9.55
N MET A 93 -1.51 -5.07 -9.79
CA MET A 93 -2.97 -5.17 -9.66
C MET A 93 -3.50 -5.31 -8.23
N GLY A 94 -2.63 -5.29 -7.21
CA GLY A 94 -3.04 -5.61 -5.84
C GLY A 94 -4.12 -4.68 -5.28
N LEU A 95 -4.04 -3.38 -5.58
CA LEU A 95 -5.11 -2.44 -5.22
C LEU A 95 -6.39 -2.66 -6.02
N ALA A 96 -6.29 -2.98 -7.32
CA ALA A 96 -7.46 -3.32 -8.14
C ALA A 96 -8.25 -4.49 -7.54
N ILE A 97 -7.57 -5.51 -7.00
CA ILE A 97 -8.23 -6.63 -6.31
C ILE A 97 -9.01 -6.14 -5.08
N LEU A 98 -8.46 -5.21 -4.30
CA LEU A 98 -9.12 -4.65 -3.12
C LEU A 98 -10.32 -3.76 -3.47
N TRP A 99 -10.25 -3.08 -4.62
CA TRP A 99 -11.28 -2.16 -5.12
C TRP A 99 -12.39 -2.88 -5.91
N LEU A 100 -12.11 -4.08 -6.43
CA LEU A 100 -13.02 -4.88 -7.24
C LEU A 100 -14.48 -4.93 -6.75
N PRO A 101 -14.79 -5.29 -5.48
CA PRO A 101 -16.18 -5.37 -5.05
C PRO A 101 -16.91 -4.01 -5.11
N PHE A 102 -16.20 -2.92 -4.80
CA PHE A 102 -16.75 -1.56 -4.86
C PHE A 102 -16.93 -1.09 -6.31
N PHE A 103 -15.99 -1.45 -7.19
CA PHE A 103 -16.07 -1.16 -8.61
C PHE A 103 -17.28 -1.84 -9.28
N LEU A 104 -17.54 -3.12 -8.99
CA LEU A 104 -18.69 -3.83 -9.55
C LEU A 104 -20.02 -3.20 -9.10
N ILE A 105 -20.11 -2.80 -7.82
CA ILE A 105 -21.27 -2.07 -7.30
C ILE A 105 -21.41 -0.72 -8.03
N ALA A 106 -20.32 0.03 -8.20
CA ALA A 106 -20.34 1.28 -8.94
C ALA A 106 -20.77 1.11 -10.39
N HIS A 107 -20.33 0.03 -11.05
CA HIS A 107 -20.68 -0.25 -12.44
C HIS A 107 -22.19 -0.45 -12.61
N VAL A 108 -22.81 -1.21 -11.71
CA VAL A 108 -24.28 -1.39 -11.68
C VAL A 108 -24.99 -0.07 -11.38
N LEU A 109 -24.53 0.68 -10.36
CA LEU A 109 -25.13 1.96 -10.00
C LEU A 109 -25.00 3.00 -11.11
N ALA A 110 -23.90 3.03 -11.84
CA ALA A 110 -23.70 3.93 -12.97
C ALA A 110 -24.77 3.72 -14.04
N GLY A 111 -25.08 2.45 -14.38
CA GLY A 111 -26.15 2.13 -15.32
C GLY A 111 -27.53 2.55 -14.83
N ILE A 112 -27.86 2.26 -13.56
CA ILE A 112 -29.17 2.60 -12.97
C ILE A 112 -29.38 4.12 -12.89
N LEU A 113 -28.32 4.87 -12.55
CA LEU A 113 -28.38 6.32 -12.34
C LEU A 113 -28.12 7.12 -13.62
N GLY A 114 -27.90 6.47 -14.77
CA GLY A 114 -27.67 7.12 -16.06
C GLY A 114 -26.30 7.78 -16.21
N PHE A 115 -25.30 7.39 -15.41
CA PHE A 115 -23.92 7.81 -15.58
C PHE A 115 -23.20 6.96 -16.64
N ALA A 116 -22.14 7.52 -17.25
CA ALA A 116 -21.29 6.76 -18.16
C ALA A 116 -20.71 5.52 -17.49
N GLN A 117 -20.86 4.34 -18.11
CA GLN A 117 -20.32 3.08 -17.63
C GLN A 117 -18.90 2.82 -18.18
N ASP A 118 -18.02 3.81 -18.05
CA ASP A 118 -16.64 3.77 -18.57
C ASP A 118 -15.58 3.43 -17.51
N GLY A 119 -15.98 3.28 -16.24
CA GLY A 119 -15.07 2.95 -15.15
C GLY A 119 -14.50 4.16 -14.42
N PHE A 120 -14.83 5.38 -14.83
CA PHE A 120 -14.22 6.62 -14.31
C PHE A 120 -15.22 7.70 -13.89
N SER A 121 -16.47 7.58 -14.33
CA SER A 121 -17.56 8.47 -13.92
C SER A 121 -17.79 8.53 -12.39
N ALA A 122 -18.59 9.50 -11.93
CA ALA A 122 -18.76 9.81 -10.52
C ALA A 122 -19.07 8.60 -9.60
N PRO A 123 -19.91 7.62 -9.98
CA PRO A 123 -20.13 6.42 -9.17
C PRO A 123 -18.84 5.64 -8.85
N TYR A 124 -17.90 5.53 -9.80
CA TYR A 124 -16.63 4.82 -9.59
C TYR A 124 -15.71 5.57 -8.63
N GLN A 125 -15.66 6.91 -8.76
CA GLN A 125 -14.87 7.76 -7.85
C GLN A 125 -15.40 7.67 -6.41
N TRP A 126 -16.72 7.78 -6.23
CA TRP A 126 -17.34 7.64 -4.92
C TRP A 126 -17.17 6.24 -4.34
N ALA A 127 -17.28 5.20 -5.16
CA ALA A 127 -17.04 3.84 -4.70
C ALA A 127 -15.61 3.63 -4.20
N LEU A 128 -14.61 4.27 -4.82
CA LEU A 128 -13.24 4.21 -4.35
C LEU A 128 -13.05 4.96 -3.00
N ILE A 129 -13.69 6.12 -2.84
CA ILE A 129 -13.71 6.84 -1.55
C ILE A 129 -14.34 5.95 -0.47
N ILE A 130 -15.50 5.35 -0.75
CA ILE A 130 -16.20 4.45 0.17
C ILE A 130 -15.33 3.24 0.50
N ALA A 131 -14.65 2.65 -0.49
CA ALA A 131 -13.71 1.56 -0.27
C ALA A 131 -12.64 1.98 0.74
N ALA A 132 -11.98 3.11 0.52
CA ALA A 132 -10.95 3.62 1.43
C ALA A 132 -11.50 3.80 2.86
N LEU A 133 -12.67 4.41 3.03
CA LEU A 133 -13.30 4.59 4.35
C LEU A 133 -13.63 3.26 5.05
N VAL A 134 -14.09 2.25 4.31
CA VAL A 134 -14.34 0.90 4.84
C VAL A 134 -13.04 0.24 5.28
N TYR A 135 -11.99 0.28 4.44
CA TYR A 135 -10.70 -0.27 4.80
C TYR A 135 -10.07 0.47 6.00
N MET A 136 -10.18 1.79 6.10
CA MET A 136 -9.74 2.54 7.28
C MET A 136 -10.37 2.01 8.57
N LEU A 137 -11.70 1.79 8.56
CA LEU A 137 -12.40 1.24 9.73
C LEU A 137 -11.87 -0.15 10.08
N ILE A 138 -11.75 -1.03 9.09
CA ILE A 138 -11.24 -2.39 9.27
C ILE A 138 -9.82 -2.36 9.84
N GLY A 139 -8.94 -1.52 9.28
CA GLY A 139 -7.55 -1.34 9.72
C GLY A 139 -7.46 -0.87 11.17
N ILE A 140 -8.21 0.17 11.54
CA ILE A 140 -8.26 0.69 12.91
C ILE A 140 -8.76 -0.39 13.88
N MET A 141 -9.80 -1.15 13.49
CA MET A 141 -10.35 -2.22 14.33
C MET A 141 -9.40 -3.40 14.49
N LEU A 142 -8.66 -3.77 13.44
CA LEU A 142 -7.63 -4.80 13.50
C LEU A 142 -6.45 -4.35 14.37
N LEU A 143 -5.96 -3.13 14.19
CA LEU A 143 -4.90 -2.57 15.01
C LEU A 143 -5.32 -2.49 16.47
N ARG A 144 -6.56 -2.08 16.76
CA ARG A 144 -7.12 -2.11 18.12
C ARG A 144 -7.02 -3.51 18.73
N ARG A 145 -7.38 -4.56 17.98
CA ARG A 145 -7.30 -5.95 18.46
C ARG A 145 -5.86 -6.36 18.77
N VAL A 146 -4.91 -5.99 17.92
CA VAL A 146 -3.47 -6.20 18.15
C VAL A 146 -3.04 -5.51 19.45
N LEU A 147 -3.33 -4.22 19.61
CA LEU A 147 -2.95 -3.45 20.80
C LEU A 147 -3.59 -4.00 22.08
N ARG A 148 -4.87 -4.38 22.04
CA ARG A 148 -5.57 -4.98 23.19
C ARG A 148 -5.04 -6.34 23.59
N HIS A 149 -4.32 -7.03 22.71
CA HIS A 149 -3.65 -8.27 23.06
C HIS A 149 -2.49 -8.06 24.03
N PHE A 150 -1.80 -6.91 23.92
CA PHE A 150 -0.58 -6.62 24.71
C PHE A 150 -0.80 -5.56 25.79
N PHE A 151 -1.75 -4.63 25.60
CA PHE A 151 -1.89 -3.44 26.43
C PHE A 151 -3.31 -3.24 26.96
N SER A 152 -3.44 -2.42 28.01
CA SER A 152 -4.73 -2.06 28.63
C SER A 152 -5.62 -1.21 27.70
N GLU A 153 -6.91 -1.05 28.06
CA GLU A 153 -7.86 -0.21 27.31
C GLU A 153 -7.36 1.23 27.15
N VAL A 154 -6.78 1.82 28.20
CA VAL A 154 -6.32 3.21 28.22
C VAL A 154 -5.12 3.39 27.29
N ILE A 155 -4.11 2.53 27.43
CA ILE A 155 -2.91 2.57 26.58
C ILE A 155 -3.32 2.36 25.12
N THR A 156 -4.16 1.36 24.84
CA THR A 156 -4.64 1.11 23.47
C THR A 156 -5.37 2.32 22.90
N THR A 157 -6.22 2.97 23.68
CA THR A 157 -6.96 4.16 23.25
C THR A 157 -6.00 5.32 22.93
N ALA A 158 -5.05 5.59 23.82
CA ALA A 158 -4.06 6.64 23.63
C ALA A 158 -3.16 6.37 22.41
N THR A 159 -2.70 5.13 22.23
CA THR A 159 -1.88 4.72 21.07
C THR A 159 -2.67 4.82 19.76
N LEU A 160 -3.94 4.38 19.74
CA LEU A 160 -4.79 4.53 18.55
C LEU A 160 -5.01 5.99 18.20
N ALA A 161 -5.29 6.84 19.19
CA ALA A 161 -5.43 8.27 18.97
C ALA A 161 -4.15 8.83 18.37
N LEU A 162 -2.99 8.56 18.96
CA LEU A 162 -1.69 9.04 18.48
C LEU A 162 -1.37 8.58 17.05
N ILE A 163 -1.66 7.32 16.69
CA ILE A 163 -1.41 6.79 15.35
C ILE A 163 -2.35 7.44 14.34
N VAL A 164 -3.65 7.53 14.65
CA VAL A 164 -4.66 8.01 13.70
C VAL A 164 -4.59 9.52 13.50
N THR A 165 -4.36 10.30 14.57
CA THR A 165 -4.20 11.76 14.47
C THR A 165 -2.75 12.16 14.18
N GLY A 166 -1.82 11.22 14.23
CA GLY A 166 -0.46 11.41 13.77
C GLY A 166 -0.44 11.84 12.31
N THR A 167 0.42 12.81 11.99
CA THR A 167 0.43 13.51 10.69
C THR A 167 0.50 12.57 9.49
N ASN A 168 1.25 11.47 9.59
CA ASN A 168 1.41 10.52 8.48
C ASN A 168 0.10 9.80 8.12
N TYR A 169 -0.51 9.07 9.06
CA TYR A 169 -1.72 8.31 8.75
C TYR A 169 -2.90 9.23 8.44
N PHE A 170 -3.05 10.32 9.20
CA PHE A 170 -4.10 11.31 8.94
C PHE A 170 -3.97 11.89 7.53
N HIS A 171 -2.76 12.27 7.12
CA HIS A 171 -2.52 12.80 5.79
C HIS A 171 -2.86 11.78 4.71
N GLN A 172 -2.40 10.54 4.86
CA GLN A 172 -2.69 9.49 3.89
C GLN A 172 -4.18 9.14 3.81
N ALA A 173 -4.89 9.22 4.94
CA ALA A 173 -6.32 8.95 4.98
C ALA A 173 -7.16 10.06 4.36
N VAL A 174 -6.85 11.33 4.66
CA VAL A 174 -7.70 12.48 4.30
C VAL A 174 -7.28 13.14 2.99
N TYR A 175 -5.99 13.37 2.77
CA TYR A 175 -5.49 14.08 1.59
C TYR A 175 -5.09 13.14 0.45
N SER A 176 -4.72 11.90 0.77
CA SER A 176 -4.30 10.89 -0.21
C SER A 176 -5.21 9.65 -0.21
N THR A 177 -6.51 9.82 -0.01
CA THR A 177 -7.48 8.72 0.23
C THR A 177 -7.41 7.55 -0.76
N GLY A 178 -7.06 7.80 -2.03
CA GLY A 178 -6.93 6.79 -3.10
C GLY A 178 -5.56 6.12 -3.21
N MET A 179 -4.58 6.51 -2.39
CA MET A 179 -3.22 5.95 -2.41
C MET A 179 -3.14 4.60 -1.69
N PRO A 180 -2.15 3.75 -2.01
CA PRO A 180 -2.01 2.40 -1.43
C PRO A 180 -1.91 2.37 0.10
N HIS A 181 -1.42 3.43 0.75
CA HIS A 181 -1.00 3.41 2.15
C HIS A 181 -2.09 3.02 3.15
N VAL A 182 -3.33 3.47 2.92
CA VAL A 182 -4.48 3.13 3.78
C VAL A 182 -4.82 1.63 3.68
N PHE A 183 -4.75 1.09 2.47
CA PHE A 183 -5.01 -0.31 2.19
C PHE A 183 -3.88 -1.19 2.78
N LEU A 184 -2.62 -0.81 2.56
CA LEU A 184 -1.45 -1.51 3.10
C LEU A 184 -1.44 -1.52 4.63
N PHE A 185 -1.80 -0.40 5.27
CA PHE A 185 -1.96 -0.34 6.73
C PHE A 185 -2.97 -1.38 7.22
N THR A 186 -4.11 -1.49 6.53
CA THR A 186 -5.17 -2.44 6.87
C THR A 186 -4.71 -3.89 6.70
N LEU A 187 -4.05 -4.19 5.58
CA LEU A 187 -3.49 -5.51 5.32
C LEU A 187 -2.42 -5.89 6.36
N GLY A 188 -1.48 -4.98 6.67
CA GLY A 188 -0.43 -5.17 7.66
C GLY A 188 -0.99 -5.39 9.08
N ALA A 189 -1.98 -4.59 9.50
CA ALA A 189 -2.69 -4.80 10.75
C ALA A 189 -3.40 -6.17 10.80
N GLY A 190 -3.94 -6.61 9.67
CA GLY A 190 -4.47 -7.96 9.49
C GLY A 190 -3.41 -9.04 9.67
N VAL A 191 -2.27 -8.93 8.97
CA VAL A 191 -1.15 -9.87 9.09
C VAL A 191 -0.69 -9.98 10.54
N LEU A 192 -0.54 -8.87 11.26
CA LEU A 192 -0.22 -8.90 12.69
C LEU A 192 -1.26 -9.67 13.50
N TRP A 193 -2.53 -9.28 13.39
CA TRP A 193 -3.60 -9.87 14.18
C TRP A 193 -3.77 -11.37 13.94
N PHE A 194 -3.78 -11.80 12.69
CA PHE A 194 -3.94 -13.21 12.36
C PHE A 194 -2.68 -14.02 12.63
N SER A 195 -1.48 -13.43 12.55
CA SER A 195 -0.25 -14.08 12.99
C SER A 195 -0.22 -14.33 14.50
N ILE A 196 -0.63 -13.34 15.31
CA ILE A 196 -0.79 -13.49 16.77
C ILE A 196 -1.76 -14.64 17.09
N ARG A 197 -2.93 -14.64 16.45
CA ARG A 197 -3.96 -15.67 16.65
C ARG A 197 -3.49 -17.05 16.19
N TRP A 198 -2.77 -17.13 15.08
CA TRP A 198 -2.20 -18.37 14.58
C TRP A 198 -1.19 -18.96 15.58
N HIS A 199 -0.34 -18.12 16.18
CA HIS A 199 0.62 -18.57 17.17
C HIS A 199 -0.03 -19.06 18.46
N LYS A 200 -1.12 -18.42 18.88
CA LYS A 200 -1.88 -18.78 20.08
C LYS A 200 -2.78 -20.00 19.89
N ASP A 201 -3.68 -19.96 18.91
CA ASP A 201 -4.78 -20.92 18.75
C ASP A 201 -4.47 -22.02 17.72
N ARG A 202 -3.37 -21.91 16.96
CA ARG A 202 -2.92 -22.88 15.95
C ARG A 202 -3.98 -23.24 14.89
N ARG A 203 -4.88 -22.32 14.57
CA ARG A 203 -5.95 -22.60 13.59
C ARG A 203 -5.45 -22.51 12.15
N ARG A 204 -5.84 -23.48 11.33
CA ARG A 204 -5.61 -23.46 9.87
C ARG A 204 -6.23 -22.25 9.19
N LYS A 205 -7.40 -21.79 9.67
CA LYS A 205 -8.07 -20.59 9.14
C LYS A 205 -7.20 -19.34 9.28
N ASP A 206 -6.49 -19.18 10.40
CA ASP A 206 -5.60 -18.03 10.60
C ASP A 206 -4.39 -18.12 9.65
N ALA A 207 -3.85 -19.31 9.40
CA ALA A 207 -2.80 -19.52 8.41
C ALA A 207 -3.25 -19.19 6.97
N LEU A 208 -4.46 -19.62 6.58
CA LEU A 208 -5.05 -19.29 5.27
C LEU A 208 -5.19 -17.78 5.09
N ILE A 209 -5.76 -17.10 6.10
CA ILE A 209 -5.98 -15.64 6.05
C ILE A 209 -4.64 -14.90 6.03
N THR A 210 -3.68 -15.26 6.89
CA THR A 210 -2.35 -14.64 6.89
C THR A 210 -1.65 -14.80 5.53
N GLY A 211 -1.71 -16.00 4.93
CA GLY A 211 -1.14 -16.23 3.59
C GLY A 211 -1.79 -15.36 2.51
N ALA A 212 -3.12 -15.28 2.49
CA ALA A 212 -3.83 -14.44 1.53
C ALA A 212 -3.51 -12.94 1.70
N LEU A 213 -3.43 -12.45 2.95
CA LEU A 213 -3.08 -11.06 3.25
C LEU A 213 -1.62 -10.74 2.86
N LEU A 214 -0.69 -11.67 3.09
CA LEU A 214 0.71 -11.53 2.64
C LEU A 214 0.80 -11.48 1.12
N GLY A 215 0.09 -12.36 0.42
CA GLY A 215 0.01 -12.31 -1.04
C GLY A 215 -0.53 -10.98 -1.53
N LEU A 216 -1.62 -10.48 -0.94
CA LEU A 216 -2.18 -9.17 -1.29
C LEU A 216 -1.21 -8.01 -1.01
N LEU A 217 -0.45 -8.03 0.09
CA LEU A 217 0.58 -7.03 0.38
C LEU A 217 1.65 -7.02 -0.71
N VAL A 218 2.23 -8.18 -1.03
CA VAL A 218 3.31 -8.30 -2.01
C VAL A 218 2.84 -7.91 -3.42
N VAL A 219 1.63 -8.32 -3.81
CA VAL A 219 1.06 -7.93 -5.11
C VAL A 219 0.70 -6.45 -5.14
N SER A 220 0.26 -5.86 -4.02
CA SER A 220 -0.03 -4.42 -3.98
C SER A 220 1.25 -3.60 -4.11
N ARG A 221 2.32 -4.01 -3.42
CA ARG A 221 3.66 -3.43 -3.54
C ARG A 221 4.72 -4.50 -3.24
N PRO A 222 5.61 -4.85 -4.20
CA PRO A 222 6.63 -5.88 -3.99
C PRO A 222 7.58 -5.61 -2.81
N SER A 223 7.81 -4.35 -2.45
CA SER A 223 8.59 -3.95 -1.27
C SER A 223 8.01 -4.47 0.06
N GLU A 224 6.70 -4.76 0.11
CA GLU A 224 6.03 -5.26 1.30
C GLU A 224 6.30 -6.76 1.56
N ILE A 225 7.15 -7.41 0.76
CA ILE A 225 7.63 -8.79 1.01
C ILE A 225 8.28 -8.93 2.39
N VAL A 226 8.81 -7.85 2.96
CA VAL A 226 9.35 -7.80 4.33
C VAL A 226 8.32 -8.26 5.37
N TRP A 227 7.01 -8.09 5.11
CA TRP A 227 5.96 -8.55 6.02
C TRP A 227 5.91 -10.07 6.20
N VAL A 228 6.51 -10.86 5.29
CA VAL A 228 6.65 -12.31 5.46
C VAL A 228 7.42 -12.66 6.74
N LEU A 229 8.30 -11.75 7.20
CA LEU A 229 9.04 -11.93 8.45
C LEU A 229 8.12 -11.90 9.68
N VAL A 230 6.97 -11.23 9.62
CA VAL A 230 6.08 -11.07 10.78
C VAL A 230 5.61 -12.40 11.37
N PRO A 231 4.92 -13.31 10.62
CA PRO A 231 4.51 -14.59 11.18
C PRO A 231 5.70 -15.48 11.60
N LEU A 232 6.87 -15.27 11.00
CA LEU A 232 8.09 -16.04 11.30
C LEU A 232 8.78 -15.56 12.58
N LEU A 233 8.78 -14.26 12.86
CA LEU A 233 9.51 -13.68 14.00
C LEU A 233 8.62 -13.44 15.22
N ILE A 234 7.30 -13.38 15.05
CA ILE A 234 6.41 -13.13 16.17
C ILE A 234 6.49 -14.24 17.23
N GLY A 235 6.67 -13.85 18.49
CA GLY A 235 6.89 -14.77 19.61
C GLY A 235 8.37 -15.07 19.91
N LEU A 236 9.31 -14.62 19.08
CA LEU A 236 10.73 -14.66 19.40
C LEU A 236 11.07 -13.51 20.37
N VAL A 237 11.46 -13.85 21.59
CA VAL A 237 11.84 -12.87 22.63
C VAL A 237 13.35 -12.69 22.69
N ASP A 238 14.10 -13.80 22.67
CA ASP A 238 15.56 -13.80 22.84
C ASP A 238 16.28 -14.61 21.76
N ALA A 239 17.48 -14.17 21.37
CA ALA A 239 18.33 -14.87 20.41
C ALA A 239 18.74 -16.27 20.90
N ALA A 240 18.86 -16.46 22.22
CA ALA A 240 19.14 -17.75 22.83
C ALA A 240 18.03 -18.79 22.58
N SER A 241 16.79 -18.33 22.41
CA SER A 241 15.59 -19.16 22.20
C SER A 241 15.33 -19.48 20.72
N TRP A 242 16.22 -19.09 19.81
CA TRP A 242 16.03 -19.24 18.37
C TRP A 242 15.89 -20.71 17.93
N LYS A 243 16.64 -21.63 18.55
CA LYS A 243 16.56 -23.07 18.23
C LYS A 243 15.19 -23.65 18.55
N ASP A 244 14.61 -23.28 19.69
CA ASP A 244 13.29 -23.74 20.12
C ASP A 244 12.16 -23.09 19.32
N HIS A 245 12.36 -21.83 18.93
CA HIS A 245 11.44 -21.15 18.01
C HIS A 245 11.42 -21.82 16.64
N LEU A 246 12.58 -22.15 16.08
CA LEU A 246 12.68 -22.82 14.79
C LEU A 246 12.11 -24.24 14.84
N SER A 247 12.34 -24.99 15.92
CA SER A 247 11.73 -26.32 16.12
C SER A 247 10.19 -26.21 16.19
N THR A 248 9.68 -25.16 16.84
CA THR A 248 8.25 -24.86 16.91
C THR A 248 7.67 -24.54 15.53
N LEU A 249 8.35 -23.72 14.72
CA LEU A 249 7.93 -23.44 13.34
C LEU A 249 7.98 -24.69 12.47
N TRP A 250 9.00 -25.53 12.62
CA TRP A 250 9.14 -26.78 11.88
C TRP A 250 8.03 -27.80 12.21
N SER A 251 7.63 -27.87 13.48
CA SER A 251 6.47 -28.66 13.90
C SER A 251 5.17 -28.18 13.22
N ARG A 252 5.12 -26.90 12.83
CA ARG A 252 3.99 -26.21 12.19
C ARG A 252 4.15 -26.05 10.68
N ARG A 253 5.09 -26.76 10.05
CA ARG A 253 5.39 -26.64 8.60
C ARG A 253 4.17 -26.76 7.68
N LYS A 254 3.17 -27.58 8.04
CA LYS A 254 1.91 -27.69 7.27
C LYS A 254 1.17 -26.35 7.18
N HIS A 255 1.14 -25.58 8.27
CA HIS A 255 0.49 -24.26 8.26
C HIS A 255 1.33 -23.23 7.49
N LEU A 256 2.66 -23.31 7.56
CA LEU A 256 3.54 -22.47 6.76
C LEU A 256 3.39 -22.75 5.26
N ILE A 257 3.29 -24.03 4.86
CA ILE A 257 3.00 -24.41 3.47
C ILE A 257 1.66 -23.85 3.02
N ILE A 258 0.63 -23.90 3.88
CA ILE A 258 -0.68 -23.29 3.60
C ILE A 258 -0.54 -21.77 3.39
N MET A 259 0.22 -21.07 4.25
CA MET A 259 0.45 -19.63 4.10
C MET A 259 1.13 -19.31 2.77
N VAL A 260 2.20 -20.06 2.44
CA VAL A 260 2.94 -19.89 1.18
C VAL A 260 2.04 -20.18 -0.02
N ALA A 261 1.31 -21.30 -0.01
CA ALA A 261 0.40 -21.66 -1.10
C ALA A 261 -0.67 -20.58 -1.34
N MET A 262 -1.26 -20.05 -0.27
CA MET A 262 -2.24 -18.97 -0.38
C MET A 262 -1.62 -17.66 -0.87
N ALA A 263 -0.44 -17.30 -0.38
CA ALA A 263 0.26 -16.10 -0.85
C ALA A 263 0.59 -16.22 -2.34
N THR A 264 1.12 -17.36 -2.77
CA THR A 264 1.41 -17.65 -4.18
C THR A 264 0.14 -17.59 -5.02
N LEU A 265 -0.96 -18.21 -4.58
CA LEU A 265 -2.23 -18.20 -5.30
C LEU A 265 -2.72 -16.77 -5.58
N VAL A 266 -2.58 -15.87 -4.61
CA VAL A 266 -2.94 -14.46 -4.78
C VAL A 266 -1.98 -13.73 -5.72
N CYS A 267 -0.70 -14.11 -5.76
CA CYS A 267 0.29 -13.55 -6.69
C CYS A 267 0.15 -14.05 -8.13
N VAL A 268 -0.46 -15.22 -8.36
CA VAL A 268 -0.55 -15.85 -9.69
C VAL A 268 -1.12 -14.91 -10.76
N PRO A 269 -2.25 -14.20 -10.55
CA PRO A 269 -2.81 -13.30 -11.57
C PRO A 269 -1.80 -12.24 -12.05
N GLN A 270 -1.03 -11.65 -11.12
CA GLN A 270 0.01 -10.68 -11.46
C GLN A 270 1.16 -11.30 -12.26
N LEU A 271 1.61 -12.49 -11.85
CA LEU A 271 2.71 -13.20 -12.52
C LEU A 271 2.32 -13.64 -13.94
N VAL A 272 1.07 -14.10 -14.12
CA VAL A 272 0.52 -14.46 -15.43
C VAL A 272 0.41 -13.24 -16.33
N TYR A 273 -0.07 -12.11 -15.80
CA TYR A 273 -0.13 -10.85 -16.54
C TYR A 273 1.25 -10.43 -17.05
N TRP A 274 2.27 -10.42 -16.20
CA TRP A 274 3.64 -10.08 -16.62
C TRP A 274 4.20 -11.07 -17.65
N LYS A 275 3.94 -12.37 -17.47
CA LYS A 275 4.39 -13.40 -18.43
C LYS A 275 3.76 -13.21 -19.80
N TRP A 276 2.47 -12.89 -19.84
CA TRP A 276 1.73 -12.64 -21.09
C TRP A 276 2.19 -11.38 -21.80
N MET A 277 2.45 -10.30 -21.05
CA MET A 277 2.77 -8.99 -21.63
C MET A 277 4.24 -8.78 -21.97
N THR A 278 5.16 -9.35 -21.18
CA THR A 278 6.60 -9.07 -21.29
C THR A 278 7.44 -10.30 -21.58
N GLY A 279 6.80 -11.48 -21.64
CA GLY A 279 7.50 -12.77 -21.73
C GLY A 279 8.22 -13.20 -20.46
N LYS A 280 8.29 -12.34 -19.43
CA LYS A 280 9.02 -12.57 -18.17
C LYS A 280 8.05 -12.75 -17.00
N TRP A 281 8.37 -13.66 -16.08
CA TRP A 281 7.58 -13.89 -14.86
C TRP A 281 7.74 -12.78 -13.81
N LEU A 282 8.88 -12.09 -13.82
CA LEU A 282 9.14 -10.92 -12.98
C LEU A 282 9.54 -9.77 -13.90
N TYR A 283 8.77 -8.68 -13.82
CA TYR A 283 9.00 -7.49 -14.63
C TYR A 283 8.96 -6.26 -13.73
N MET A 284 10.08 -5.53 -13.68
CA MET A 284 10.18 -4.28 -12.93
C MET A 284 9.55 -3.15 -13.72
N SER A 285 8.24 -3.00 -13.61
CA SER A 285 7.47 -1.95 -14.28
C SER A 285 7.65 -0.57 -13.64
N TYR A 286 8.14 -0.52 -12.40
CA TYR A 286 8.31 0.70 -11.61
C TYR A 286 9.77 1.15 -11.62
N ASN A 287 10.16 1.95 -12.62
CA ASN A 287 11.48 2.57 -12.68
C ASN A 287 11.38 4.04 -12.24
N ASN A 288 11.59 4.31 -10.95
CA ASN A 288 11.66 5.67 -10.41
C ASN A 288 13.07 5.90 -9.83
N PRO A 289 13.88 6.82 -10.39
CA PRO A 289 15.29 6.98 -10.00
C PRO A 289 15.56 7.43 -8.53
N GLY A 290 14.52 7.61 -7.69
CA GLY A 290 14.65 8.02 -6.29
C GLY A 290 14.12 7.04 -5.22
N GLU A 291 13.39 5.98 -5.59
CA GLU A 291 12.72 5.08 -4.62
C GLU A 291 13.24 3.64 -4.63
N ASP A 292 14.18 3.34 -5.53
CA ASP A 292 14.55 1.98 -5.87
C ASP A 292 15.79 1.50 -5.11
N SER A 293 15.60 1.09 -3.85
CA SER A 293 16.62 0.36 -3.08
C SER A 293 16.83 -1.08 -3.57
N SER A 294 15.92 -1.60 -4.40
CA SER A 294 15.94 -2.97 -4.92
C SER A 294 16.66 -3.13 -6.27
N SER A 295 16.83 -2.06 -7.05
CA SER A 295 17.69 -2.06 -8.25
C SER A 295 19.16 -2.36 -7.95
N CYS A 296 19.60 -2.23 -6.69
CA CYS A 296 20.94 -2.58 -6.27
C CYS A 296 21.16 -4.10 -6.09
N ILE A 297 20.10 -4.90 -5.94
CA ILE A 297 20.22 -6.33 -5.58
C ILE A 297 20.08 -7.25 -6.80
N LEU A 298 19.29 -6.87 -7.81
CA LEU A 298 18.94 -7.78 -8.92
C LEU A 298 19.69 -7.51 -10.22
N THR A 299 20.31 -6.33 -10.39
CA THR A 299 20.94 -5.94 -11.66
C THR A 299 22.47 -5.91 -11.62
N HIS A 300 23.08 -5.79 -10.45
CA HIS A 300 24.54 -5.90 -10.31
C HIS A 300 24.88 -6.55 -8.97
N GLY A 301 25.53 -7.72 -9.01
CA GLY A 301 26.22 -8.23 -7.84
C GLY A 301 27.19 -7.17 -7.30
N MET A 302 27.05 -6.83 -6.03
CA MET A 302 27.95 -5.94 -5.27
C MET A 302 28.49 -4.74 -6.07
N CYS A 303 27.68 -3.71 -6.27
CA CYS A 303 28.22 -2.41 -6.68
C CYS A 303 28.40 -1.50 -5.45
N SER A 304 29.56 -1.63 -4.82
CA SER A 304 30.18 -0.51 -4.10
C SER A 304 30.55 0.58 -5.11
N SER A 305 30.08 1.80 -4.91
CA SER A 305 30.61 3.00 -5.59
C SER A 305 30.28 4.22 -4.74
N VAL A 306 31.17 5.12 -4.29
CA VAL A 306 32.44 5.63 -4.86
C VAL A 306 32.51 5.48 -6.37
N SER A 307 31.88 6.42 -7.06
CA SER A 307 32.27 6.78 -8.42
C SER A 307 32.07 8.27 -8.58
N ALA A 308 33.20 8.97 -8.42
CA ALA A 308 33.38 10.32 -8.90
C ALA A 308 33.85 10.26 -10.37
N ARG A 309 33.24 11.12 -11.20
CA ARG A 309 33.63 11.65 -12.52
C ARG A 309 32.42 11.55 -13.46
N ALA A 310 32.12 12.50 -14.32
CA ALA A 310 32.52 13.89 -14.53
C ALA A 310 31.58 14.38 -15.63
N GLY A 311 31.11 15.64 -15.57
CA GLY A 311 30.50 16.29 -16.73
C GLY A 311 29.18 17.01 -16.47
N THR A 312 29.26 18.34 -16.55
CA THR A 312 28.18 19.28 -16.89
C THR A 312 27.08 19.54 -15.86
N SER A 313 27.41 20.50 -14.99
CA SER A 313 26.60 21.67 -14.58
C SER A 313 25.07 21.55 -14.59
N THR A 314 24.48 21.39 -13.41
CA THR A 314 23.28 22.15 -13.01
C THR A 314 23.35 22.41 -11.51
N ARG A 315 23.39 23.70 -11.12
CA ARG A 315 23.41 24.14 -9.72
C ARG A 315 22.16 23.61 -9.01
N ARG A 316 22.34 22.77 -8.00
CA ARG A 316 21.32 22.48 -6.99
C ARG A 316 21.52 23.43 -5.81
N SER A 317 20.59 24.36 -5.63
CA SER A 317 20.47 25.16 -4.40
C SER A 317 19.87 24.29 -3.30
N CYS A 318 20.72 23.82 -2.38
CA CYS A 318 20.28 23.21 -1.13
C CYS A 318 19.70 24.30 -0.21
N TRP A 319 18.39 24.26 0.01
CA TRP A 319 17.71 25.01 1.07
C TRP A 319 17.33 24.02 2.16
N TRP A 320 18.12 23.93 3.24
CA TRP A 320 17.63 23.57 4.58
C TRP A 320 18.51 24.26 5.64
N PRO A 321 17.92 24.81 6.73
CA PRO A 321 18.61 25.72 7.65
C PRO A 321 19.32 24.96 8.78
N ARG A 322 20.57 25.32 9.09
CA ARG A 322 21.24 24.93 10.35
C ARG A 322 21.22 26.11 11.32
N TRP A 323 20.59 25.89 12.47
CA TRP A 323 20.75 26.74 13.65
C TRP A 323 22.02 26.34 14.42
N ALA A 324 22.75 27.37 14.86
CA ALA A 324 23.79 27.43 15.92
C ALA A 324 25.04 26.54 15.74
N SER A 325 26.27 26.95 16.01
CA SER A 325 26.89 28.18 16.53
C SER A 325 28.41 27.91 16.55
N CYS A 326 29.25 28.84 16.08
CA CYS A 326 30.59 29.14 16.62
C CYS A 326 31.30 30.18 15.72
N SER A 327 31.59 31.33 16.32
CA SER A 327 32.36 32.46 15.81
C SER A 327 33.87 32.25 15.97
N PHE A 328 34.66 32.67 14.98
CA PHE A 328 36.02 33.25 14.99
C PHE A 328 36.43 33.29 13.50
N GLY A 329 36.58 34.43 12.81
CA GLY A 329 37.57 35.48 13.03
C GLY A 329 38.59 35.40 11.87
N GLY A 330 38.72 36.44 11.04
CA GLY A 330 39.84 36.56 10.07
C GLY A 330 39.46 36.88 8.62
N SER A 331 39.52 38.17 8.31
CA SER A 331 39.78 38.82 7.01
C SER A 331 40.47 37.99 5.90
N TYR A 332 39.98 38.05 4.64
CA TYR A 332 40.66 38.74 3.50
C TYR A 332 39.96 38.52 2.13
N ARG A 333 39.76 39.67 1.44
CA ARG A 333 39.79 39.97 -0.02
C ARG A 333 38.79 39.39 -1.05
N ARG A 334 38.23 40.38 -1.76
CA ARG A 334 37.64 40.40 -3.12
C ARG A 334 38.58 39.85 -4.20
N CYS A 335 37.98 39.18 -5.19
CA CYS A 335 38.20 39.22 -6.65
C CYS A 335 36.88 38.69 -7.28
N GLY A 336 36.19 39.24 -8.30
CA GLY A 336 36.50 40.29 -9.27
C GLY A 336 36.54 39.72 -10.70
N GLY A 337 35.42 39.79 -11.46
CA GLY A 337 35.32 39.68 -12.94
C GLY A 337 35.36 38.26 -13.53
N ARG A 338 34.54 37.86 -14.51
CA ARG A 338 33.68 38.54 -15.49
C ARG A 338 32.29 37.92 -15.53
#